data_AF-A0A920HXQ6-F1
#
_entry.id   AF-A0A920HXQ6-F1
#
_cell.length_a   1.000
_cell.length_b   1.000
_cell.length_c   1.000
_cell.angle_alpha   90.00
_cell.angle_beta   90.00
_cell.angle_gamma   90.00
#
_symmetry.space_group_name_H-M   'P 1'
#
loop_
_entity.id
_entity.type
_entity.pdbx_description
1 polymer ?
#
loop_
_entity_poly.entity_id
_entity_poly.type
_entity_poly.pdbx_seq_one_letter_code
_entity_poly.pdbx_strand_id
1 'polypeptide(L)'
;MNNIPIEKLDSNIFSRFGNVLEKKNASELRSINQGTTTRYHNISKLDLESKDGNSGISIFSGLPRDLPIEIKIMEKHPVASQSFLPIQNYDWLIVVCEEKNELPDLRYFKMFPCKWGYWYYIQ
;
A
#
# COMPACT_ATOMS: atom_id res chain seq x y z
N MET A 1 13.99 -20.29 10.64
CA MET A 1 12.80 -19.51 10.25
C MET A 1 12.92 -18.15 10.88
N ASN A 2 12.82 -17.07 10.11
CA ASN A 2 12.87 -15.72 10.65
C ASN A 2 11.44 -15.23 10.88
N ASN A 3 11.13 -14.84 12.11
CA ASN A 3 9.85 -14.20 12.43
C ASN A 3 9.94 -12.72 12.06
N ILE A 4 8.93 -12.21 11.36
CA ILE A 4 8.83 -10.80 11.02
C ILE A 4 7.98 -10.15 12.12
N PRO A 5 8.49 -9.14 12.85
CA PRO A 5 7.68 -8.43 13.84
C PRO A 5 6.69 -7.48 13.16
N ILE A 6 5.55 -7.24 13.81
CA ILE A 6 4.62 -6.19 13.39
C ILE A 6 5.19 -4.84 13.85
N GLU A 7 5.47 -3.94 12.91
CA GLU A 7 5.96 -2.59 13.18
C GLU A 7 4.86 -1.56 13.00
N LYS A 8 4.92 -0.43 13.72
CA LYS A 8 3.96 0.66 13.52
C LYS A 8 4.11 1.24 12.11
N LEU A 9 3.00 1.40 11.40
CA LEU A 9 2.99 2.07 10.10
C LEU A 9 3.36 3.56 10.27
N ASP A 10 4.41 3.98 9.57
CA ASP A 10 4.88 5.36 9.49
C ASP A 10 5.20 5.70 8.03
N SER A 11 4.75 6.85 7.54
CA SER A 11 4.91 7.22 6.14
C SER A 11 6.37 7.35 5.70
N ASN A 12 7.28 7.75 6.60
CA ASN A 12 8.70 7.89 6.27
C ASN A 12 9.39 6.53 6.22
N ILE A 13 8.99 5.59 7.09
CA ILE A 13 9.48 4.21 7.02
C ILE A 13 8.95 3.53 5.75
N PHE A 14 7.68 3.80 5.43
CA PHE A 14 7.00 3.18 4.29
C PHE A 14 7.42 3.75 2.93
N SER A 15 8.01 4.95 2.88
CA SER A 15 8.36 5.66 1.63
C SER A 15 9.31 4.89 0.70
N ARG A 16 10.01 3.88 1.22
CA ARG A 16 10.91 3.00 0.45
C ARG A 16 10.15 1.93 -0.35
N PHE A 17 8.93 1.62 0.07
CA PHE A 17 8.08 0.61 -0.56
C PHE A 17 6.94 1.24 -1.35
N GLY A 18 6.50 2.44 -0.94
CA GLY A 18 5.36 3.11 -1.56
C GLY A 18 4.92 4.37 -0.82
N ASN A 19 3.70 4.81 -1.10
CA ASN A 19 3.06 5.88 -0.36
C ASN A 19 1.99 5.34 0.58
N VAL A 20 1.80 6.07 1.68
CA VAL A 20 0.70 5.85 2.61
C VAL A 20 -0.40 6.86 2.27
N LEU A 21 -1.56 6.40 1.82
CA LEU A 21 -2.67 7.31 1.51
C LEU A 21 -3.40 7.82 2.76
N GLU A 22 -2.92 8.93 3.32
CA GLU A 22 -3.57 9.66 4.41
C GLU A 22 -3.81 11.12 4.03
N LYS A 23 -4.85 11.72 4.61
CA LYS A 23 -5.17 13.16 4.45
C LYS A 23 -3.97 14.09 4.66
N LYS A 24 -3.12 13.80 5.66
CA LYS A 24 -1.93 14.60 5.98
C LYS A 24 -0.82 14.52 4.91
N ASN A 25 -0.87 13.52 4.03
CA ASN A 25 0.11 13.31 2.95
C ASN A 25 -0.35 13.95 1.63
N ALA A 26 -1.46 14.71 1.63
CA ALA A 26 -1.92 15.44 0.46
C ALA A 26 -0.92 16.52 0.03
N SER A 27 -0.64 16.62 -1.26
CA SER A 27 0.24 17.67 -1.80
C SER A 27 -0.42 19.04 -1.74
N GLU A 28 -1.76 19.08 -1.76
CA GLU A 28 -2.54 20.32 -1.75
C GLU A 28 -3.92 20.08 -1.12
N LEU A 29 -4.42 21.08 -0.39
CA LEU A 29 -5.80 21.11 0.09
C LEU A 29 -6.61 22.09 -0.74
N ARG A 30 -7.68 21.63 -1.38
CA ARG A 30 -8.60 22.47 -2.13
C ARG A 30 -9.96 22.51 -1.47
N SER A 31 -10.47 23.70 -1.24
CA SER A 31 -11.88 23.89 -0.89
C SER A 31 -12.73 23.78 -2.15
N ILE A 32 -13.70 22.87 -2.16
CA ILE A 32 -14.62 22.65 -3.29
C ILE A 32 -16.07 22.64 -2.78
N ASN A 33 -17.05 22.53 -3.69
CA ASN A 33 -18.47 22.48 -3.36
C ASN A 33 -18.90 23.66 -2.46
N GLN A 34 -18.50 24.88 -2.82
CA GLN A 34 -18.82 26.11 -2.09
C GLN A 34 -18.36 26.09 -0.62
N GLY A 35 -17.24 25.44 -0.32
CA GLY A 35 -16.69 25.37 1.04
C GLY A 35 -17.16 24.17 1.86
N THR A 36 -18.07 23.35 1.34
CA THR A 36 -18.61 22.19 2.08
C THR A 36 -17.73 20.94 2.00
N THR A 37 -16.70 20.93 1.14
CA THR A 37 -15.84 19.76 0.96
C THR A 37 -14.37 20.16 0.83
N THR A 38 -13.50 19.50 1.60
CA THR A 38 -12.05 19.59 1.42
C THR A 38 -11.57 18.44 0.54
N ARG A 39 -11.01 18.77 -0.62
CA ARG A 39 -10.27 17.83 -1.47
C ARG A 39 -8.82 17.77 -1.02
N TYR A 40 -8.42 16.63 -0.49
CA TYR A 40 -7.05 16.24 -0.24
C TYR A 40 -6.46 15.77 -1.58
N HIS A 41 -5.85 16.70 -2.31
CA HIS A 41 -5.45 16.46 -3.69
C HIS A 41 -4.17 15.64 -3.77
N ASN A 42 -4.14 14.71 -4.73
CA ASN A 42 -2.94 13.99 -5.17
C ASN A 42 -2.13 13.35 -4.02
N ILE A 43 -2.82 12.59 -3.15
CA ILE A 43 -2.20 11.94 -1.97
C ILE A 43 -1.23 10.81 -2.39
N SER A 44 -1.46 10.16 -3.54
CA SER A 44 -0.47 9.30 -4.22
C SER A 44 -0.61 9.48 -5.72
N LYS A 45 0.54 9.51 -6.40
CA LYS A 45 0.58 9.37 -7.85
C LYS A 45 0.28 7.91 -8.20
N LEU A 46 -0.40 7.67 -9.31
CA LEU A 46 -0.51 6.35 -9.93
C LEU A 46 0.38 6.35 -11.17
N ASP A 47 1.45 5.55 -11.19
CA ASP A 47 2.19 5.34 -12.43
C ASP A 47 1.49 4.23 -13.23
N LEU A 48 0.97 4.63 -14.40
CA LEU A 48 0.20 3.81 -15.33
C LEU A 48 0.82 3.83 -16.74
N GLU A 49 2.06 4.33 -16.88
CA GLU A 49 2.61 4.83 -18.14
C GLU A 49 3.15 3.74 -19.11
N SER A 50 2.95 2.44 -18.83
CA SER A 50 3.40 1.41 -19.76
C SER A 50 2.38 1.14 -20.87
N LYS A 51 2.77 1.43 -22.13
CA LYS A 51 2.26 0.91 -23.42
C LYS A 51 0.90 0.20 -23.34
N ASP A 52 -0.18 0.98 -23.41
CA ASP A 52 -1.58 0.51 -23.44
C ASP A 52 -2.18 0.01 -22.10
N GLY A 53 -1.54 0.34 -20.98
CA GLY A 53 -2.08 0.08 -19.64
C GLY A 53 -3.43 0.76 -19.41
N ASN A 54 -4.44 -0.02 -19.02
CA ASN A 54 -5.75 0.51 -18.64
C ASN A 54 -5.86 0.58 -17.11
N SER A 55 -6.31 1.72 -16.59
CA SER A 55 -6.67 1.84 -15.18
C SER A 55 -7.90 0.98 -14.86
N GLY A 56 -7.91 0.33 -13.71
CA GLY A 56 -9.01 -0.53 -13.27
C GLY A 56 -9.37 -0.31 -11.81
N ILE A 57 -10.64 -0.49 -11.48
CA ILE A 57 -11.12 -0.57 -10.10
C ILE A 57 -11.69 -1.96 -9.89
N SER A 58 -11.31 -2.61 -8.80
CA SER A 58 -11.73 -3.97 -8.49
C SER A 58 -12.01 -4.10 -7.00
N ILE A 59 -12.88 -5.04 -6.64
CA ILE A 59 -13.18 -5.40 -5.25
C ILE A 59 -12.57 -6.77 -5.00
N PHE A 60 -11.73 -6.86 -3.97
CA PHE A 60 -11.11 -8.10 -3.54
C PHE A 60 -11.82 -8.60 -2.28
N SER A 61 -12.21 -9.87 -2.26
CA SER A 61 -12.77 -10.53 -1.07
C SER A 61 -11.83 -11.67 -0.67
N GLY A 62 -11.08 -11.46 0.41
CA GLY A 62 -10.15 -12.44 0.97
C GLY A 62 -10.69 -13.11 2.23
N LEU A 63 -10.24 -14.33 2.51
CA LEU A 63 -10.48 -15.01 3.78
C LEU A 63 -9.29 -14.80 4.73
N PRO A 64 -9.50 -14.66 6.05
CA PRO A 64 -8.42 -14.69 7.03
C PRO A 64 -7.59 -15.99 6.90
N ARG A 65 -6.30 -15.89 7.16
CA ARG A 65 -5.39 -17.05 7.15
C ARG A 65 -5.12 -17.52 8.57
N ASP A 66 -4.97 -18.83 8.74
CA ASP A 66 -4.59 -19.41 10.03
C ASP A 66 -3.20 -18.95 10.45
N LEU A 67 -3.00 -18.80 11.77
CA LEU A 67 -1.73 -18.42 12.35
C LEU A 67 -0.96 -19.68 12.83
N PRO A 68 0.36 -19.73 12.65
CA PRO A 68 1.21 -18.72 12.02
C PRO A 68 1.08 -18.71 10.49
N ILE A 69 1.12 -17.51 9.89
CA ILE A 69 1.13 -17.37 8.42
C ILE A 69 2.57 -17.59 7.92
N GLU A 70 2.77 -18.64 7.14
CA GLU A 70 4.02 -18.87 6.42
C GLU A 70 4.04 -18.07 5.09
N ILE A 71 4.93 -17.10 4.97
CA ILE A 71 5.12 -16.32 3.73
C ILE A 71 6.06 -17.10 2.79
N LYS A 72 5.49 -17.68 1.73
CA LYS A 72 6.23 -18.47 0.72
C LYS A 72 6.56 -17.71 -0.56
N ILE A 73 5.78 -16.66 -0.85
CA ILE A 73 5.82 -15.93 -2.12
C ILE A 73 5.63 -14.44 -1.83
N MET A 74 6.33 -13.61 -2.59
CA MET A 74 6.11 -12.18 -2.73
C MET A 74 5.80 -11.88 -4.20
N GLU A 75 4.93 -10.92 -4.46
CA GLU A 75 4.61 -10.44 -5.80
C GLU A 75 5.11 -9.00 -6.01
N LYS A 76 5.31 -8.63 -7.27
CA LYS A 76 5.63 -7.26 -7.68
C LYS A 76 4.98 -6.94 -9.03
N HIS A 77 4.83 -5.66 -9.34
CA HIS A 77 4.27 -5.17 -10.59
C HIS A 77 5.28 -4.23 -11.28
N PRO A 78 6.20 -4.75 -12.12
CA PRO A 78 7.34 -3.98 -12.62
C PRO A 78 7.00 -2.72 -13.44
N VAL A 79 5.77 -2.64 -13.96
CA VAL A 79 5.34 -1.60 -14.90
C VAL A 79 4.07 -0.86 -14.47
N ALA A 80 3.52 -1.20 -13.31
CA ALA A 80 2.25 -0.66 -12.87
C ALA A 80 2.20 -0.57 -11.35
N SER A 81 1.54 0.48 -10.89
CA SER A 81 1.22 0.61 -9.49
C SER A 81 -0.06 -0.12 -9.09
N GLN A 82 -0.13 -0.50 -7.81
CA GLN A 82 -1.32 -1.09 -7.22
C GLN A 82 -1.63 -0.45 -5.87
N SER A 83 -2.91 -0.13 -5.65
CA SER A 83 -3.40 0.44 -4.41
C SER A 83 -4.60 -0.31 -3.85
N PHE A 84 -4.62 -0.44 -2.52
CA PHE A 84 -5.65 -1.17 -1.78
C PHE A 84 -6.35 -0.25 -0.77
N LEU A 85 -7.68 -0.18 -0.85
CA LEU A 85 -8.54 0.40 0.19
C LEU A 85 -9.19 -0.70 1.02
N PRO A 86 -9.12 -0.65 2.35
CA PRO A 86 -10.07 -1.39 3.16
C PRO A 86 -11.46 -0.76 3.02
N ILE A 87 -12.38 -1.45 2.35
CA ILE A 87 -13.80 -1.07 2.31
C ILE A 87 -14.50 -1.45 3.63
N GLN A 88 -13.95 -2.45 4.33
CA GLN A 88 -14.45 -2.98 5.60
C GLN A 88 -13.65 -2.49 6.81
N ASN A 89 -14.26 -2.53 8.00
CA ASN A 89 -13.61 -2.14 9.26
C ASN A 89 -12.92 -3.34 9.94
N TYR A 90 -11.99 -3.97 9.23
CA TYR A 90 -11.14 -5.03 9.78
C TYR A 90 -9.67 -4.64 9.67
N ASP A 91 -8.91 -4.99 10.69
CA ASP A 91 -7.45 -4.88 10.66
C ASP A 91 -6.88 -5.94 9.69
N TRP A 92 -5.85 -5.55 8.95
CA TRP A 92 -5.15 -6.40 8.00
C TRP A 92 -3.65 -6.13 8.11
N LEU A 93 -2.85 -7.12 7.73
CA LEU A 93 -1.39 -7.05 7.78
C LEU A 93 -0.86 -6.93 6.36
N ILE A 94 0.18 -6.12 6.20
CA ILE A 94 0.88 -6.00 4.93
C ILE A 94 2.34 -6.27 5.15
N VAL A 95 2.89 -7.08 4.26
CA VAL A 95 4.28 -7.50 4.24
C VAL A 95 4.90 -6.94 2.98
N VAL A 96 6.02 -6.24 3.13
CA VAL A 96 6.78 -5.63 2.03
C VAL A 96 8.26 -5.94 2.21
N CYS A 97 9.01 -5.90 1.13
CA CYS A 97 10.46 -6.00 1.15
C CYS A 97 11.04 -5.18 0.00
N GLU A 98 12.32 -4.83 0.11
CA GLU A 98 13.05 -4.28 -1.03
C GLU A 98 13.45 -5.39 -2.01
N GLU A 99 13.70 -5.00 -3.24
CA GLU A 99 14.28 -5.87 -4.24
C GLU A 99 15.81 -5.77 -4.24
N LYS A 100 16.46 -6.93 -4.42
CA LYS A 100 17.89 -7.02 -4.71
C LYS A 100 18.12 -8.10 -5.78
N ASN A 101 18.71 -7.71 -6.91
CA ASN A 101 18.98 -8.60 -8.04
C ASN A 101 17.72 -9.34 -8.51
N GLU A 102 16.62 -8.62 -8.73
CA GLU A 102 15.32 -9.16 -9.16
C GLU A 102 14.64 -10.14 -8.18
N LEU A 103 15.17 -10.25 -6.96
CA LEU A 103 14.64 -11.11 -5.90
C LEU A 103 14.29 -10.29 -4.65
N PRO A 104 13.29 -10.73 -3.86
CA PRO A 104 13.03 -10.20 -2.52
C PRO A 104 14.30 -10.23 -1.65
N ASP A 105 14.72 -9.08 -1.10
CA ASP A 105 15.80 -9.06 -0.11
C ASP A 105 15.28 -9.56 1.24
N LEU A 106 15.52 -10.85 1.51
CA LEU A 106 15.07 -11.55 2.73
C LEU A 106 15.55 -10.90 4.04
N ARG A 107 16.51 -9.98 4.00
CA ARG A 107 17.01 -9.25 5.17
C ARG A 107 16.12 -8.07 5.55
N TYR A 108 15.27 -7.59 4.64
CA TYR A 108 14.52 -6.34 4.78
C TYR A 108 13.01 -6.53 4.63
N PHE A 109 12.49 -7.63 5.17
CA PHE A 109 11.05 -7.78 5.34
C PHE A 109 10.54 -6.83 6.41
N LYS A 110 9.47 -6.13 6.09
CA LYS A 110 8.72 -5.28 7.01
C LYS A 110 7.27 -5.70 7.01
N MET A 111 6.68 -5.75 8.19
CA MET A 111 5.25 -6.02 8.35
C MET A 111 4.60 -4.88 9.11
N PHE A 112 3.49 -4.37 8.57
CA PHE A 112 2.75 -3.25 9.16
C PHE A 112 1.28 -3.64 9.36
N PRO A 113 0.65 -3.22 10.47
CA PRO A 113 -0.78 -3.25 10.61
C PRO A 113 -1.38 -2.11 9.79
N CYS A 114 -2.43 -2.43 9.07
CA CYS A 114 -3.18 -1.48 8.28
C CYS A 114 -4.57 -1.35 8.90
N LYS A 115 -4.89 -0.14 9.35
CA LYS A 115 -6.22 0.22 9.86
C LYS A 115 -7.00 0.99 8.80
N TRP A 116 -8.26 1.28 9.08
CA TRP A 116 -9.08 2.14 8.22
C TRP A 116 -8.33 3.42 7.83
N GLY A 117 -8.21 3.71 6.53
CA GLY A 117 -7.57 4.94 6.04
C GLY A 117 -6.08 4.85 5.68
N TYR A 118 -5.55 3.67 5.34
CA TYR A 118 -4.20 3.51 4.79
C TYR A 118 -4.25 2.74 3.49
N TRP A 119 -3.50 3.21 2.49
CA TRP A 119 -3.45 2.56 1.18
C TRP A 119 -2.04 2.60 0.63
N TYR A 120 -1.72 1.55 -0.10
CA TYR A 120 -0.39 1.12 -0.51
C TYR A 120 -0.11 1.48 -1.98
N TYR A 121 1.17 1.56 -2.35
CA TYR A 121 1.64 1.73 -3.72
C TYR A 121 2.84 0.81 -3.88
N ILE A 122 2.76 -0.24 -4.69
CA ILE A 122 3.90 -1.12 -4.97
C ILE A 122 4.41 -0.79 -6.37
N GLN A 123 5.72 -0.55 -6.49
CA GLN A 123 6.48 -0.67 -7.74
C GLN A 123 7.43 -1.87 -7.59
#